data_AF-A0AAW0W9J6-F1
#
_entry.id   AF-A0AAW0W9J6-F1
#
_cell.length_a   1.000
_cell.length_b   1.000
_cell.length_c   1.000
_cell.angle_alpha   90.00
_cell.angle_beta   90.00
_cell.angle_gamma   90.00
#
_symmetry.space_group_name_H-M   'P 1'
#
loop_
_entity.id
_entity.type
_entity.pdbx_description
1 polymer ?
#
loop_
_entity_poly.entity_id
_entity_poly.type
_entity_poly.pdbx_seq_one_letter_code
_entity_poly.pdbx_strand_id
1 'polypeptide(L)'
;MSWQNYVDQQLMGSGLVSKAIIAGHDGTLWAKSNNIEPTRDELMKLSSSFADQSNLAMTGVVIGGEKFFYLSGTDKVIRCKKGKAGMHSMKTLQAVLVAVFEEPIQHPQVASIVESLGDYLISLSY
;
A
#
# COMPACT_ATOMS: atom_id res chain seq x y z
N MET A 1 -8.83 17.57 -7.47
CA MET A 1 -9.19 16.46 -6.55
C MET A 1 -7.97 16.17 -5.70
N SER A 2 -8.10 16.07 -4.38
CA SER A 2 -6.97 15.84 -3.47
C SER A 2 -6.70 14.34 -3.34
N TRP A 3 -5.42 13.95 -3.14
CA TRP A 3 -5.01 12.58 -2.85
C TRP A 3 -5.77 11.98 -1.65
N GLN A 4 -6.10 12.83 -0.69
CA GLN A 4 -6.90 12.46 0.48
C GLN A 4 -8.28 11.92 0.10
N ASN A 5 -8.91 12.45 -0.95
CA ASN A 5 -10.23 11.96 -1.38
C ASN A 5 -10.15 10.54 -1.96
N TYR A 6 -9.05 10.17 -2.64
CA TYR A 6 -8.86 8.78 -3.08
C TYR A 6 -8.70 7.83 -1.90
N VAL A 7 -7.95 8.24 -0.88
CA VAL A 7 -7.80 7.46 0.35
C VAL A 7 -9.14 7.31 1.06
N ASP A 8 -9.85 8.41 1.30
CA ASP A 8 -11.07 8.39 2.12
C ASP A 8 -12.27 7.78 1.39
N GLN A 9 -12.47 8.09 0.10
CA GLN A 9 -13.64 7.62 -0.64
C GLN A 9 -13.41 6.31 -1.38
N GLN A 10 -12.24 6.09 -2.01
CA GLN A 10 -12.04 4.88 -2.80
C GLN A 10 -11.48 3.73 -1.98
N LEU A 11 -10.48 3.98 -1.14
CA LEU A 11 -9.87 2.94 -0.32
C LEU A 11 -10.69 2.70 0.96
N MET A 12 -10.78 3.70 1.84
CA MET A 12 -11.48 3.58 3.12
C MET A 12 -13.00 3.45 2.94
N GLY A 13 -13.57 4.20 1.99
CA GLY A 13 -15.01 4.15 1.68
C GLY A 13 -15.50 2.80 1.14
N SER A 14 -14.60 1.92 0.71
CA SER A 14 -14.95 0.54 0.34
C SER A 14 -15.40 -0.32 1.53
N GLY A 15 -15.02 0.04 2.76
CA GLY A 15 -15.24 -0.78 3.96
C GLY A 15 -14.37 -2.04 4.03
N LEU A 16 -13.49 -2.26 3.05
CA LEU A 16 -12.60 -3.42 2.96
C LEU A 16 -11.16 -3.10 3.40
N VAL A 17 -10.84 -1.82 3.61
CA VAL A 17 -9.50 -1.36 3.99
C VAL A 17 -9.59 -0.65 5.32
N SER A 18 -8.79 -1.10 6.29
CA SER A 18 -8.72 -0.48 7.64
C SER A 18 -7.76 0.71 7.67
N LYS A 19 -6.67 0.65 6.89
CA LYS A 19 -5.69 1.74 6.79
C LYS A 19 -5.22 1.88 5.35
N ALA A 20 -5.05 3.11 4.89
CA ALA A 20 -4.66 3.38 3.51
C ALA A 20 -3.65 4.53 3.44
N ILE A 21 -2.68 4.44 2.54
CA ILE A 21 -1.63 5.44 2.31
C ILE A 21 -1.39 5.58 0.82
N ILE A 22 -1.18 6.82 0.37
CA ILE A 22 -0.62 7.13 -0.94
C ILE A 22 0.64 7.96 -0.71
N ALA A 23 1.76 7.52 -1.28
CA ALA A 23 3.04 8.20 -1.18
C ALA A 23 3.75 8.23 -2.53
N GLY A 24 4.58 9.24 -2.77
CA GLY A 24 5.48 9.26 -3.93
C GLY A 24 6.64 8.26 -3.77
N HIS A 25 7.31 7.93 -4.88
CA HIS A 25 8.46 7.01 -4.88
C HIS A 25 9.63 7.52 -4.02
N ASP A 26 9.74 8.83 -3.81
CA ASP A 26 10.72 9.49 -2.92
C ASP A 26 10.39 9.40 -1.42
N GLY A 27 9.33 8.66 -1.06
CA GLY A 27 8.81 8.54 0.31
C GLY A 27 7.99 9.74 0.78
N THR A 28 7.70 10.70 -0.11
CA THR A 28 6.84 11.85 0.20
C THR A 28 5.41 11.37 0.43
N LEU A 29 4.89 11.55 1.64
CA LEU A 29 3.50 11.23 1.95
C LEU A 29 2.55 12.18 1.21
N TRP A 30 1.65 11.66 0.39
CA TRP A 30 0.65 12.44 -0.33
C TRP A 30 -0.72 12.41 0.35
N ALA A 31 -1.11 11.25 0.86
CA ALA A 31 -2.32 11.07 1.64
C ALA A 31 -2.22 9.86 2.57
N LYS A 32 -2.96 9.88 3.68
CA LYS A 32 -3.06 8.77 4.62
C LYS A 32 -4.43 8.72 5.26
N SER A 33 -4.82 7.54 5.72
CA SER A 33 -5.93 7.35 6.65
C SER A 33 -5.52 7.81 8.05
N ASN A 34 -6.47 8.24 8.87
CA ASN A 34 -6.19 8.73 10.23
C ASN A 34 -5.57 7.67 11.17
N ASN A 35 -5.70 6.38 10.87
CA ASN A 35 -5.28 5.28 11.72
C ASN A 35 -3.86 4.77 11.43
N ILE A 36 -3.06 5.52 10.67
CA ILE A 36 -1.68 5.13 10.31
C ILE A 36 -0.77 6.34 10.19
N GLU A 37 0.48 6.19 10.64
CA GLU A 37 1.48 7.26 10.58
C GLU A 37 2.81 6.71 10.06
N PRO A 38 2.93 6.56 8.73
CA PRO A 38 4.17 6.07 8.14
C PRO A 38 5.26 7.12 8.23
N THR A 39 6.49 6.67 8.47
CA THR A 39 7.67 7.53 8.36
C THR A 39 8.18 7.57 6.91
N ARG A 40 8.91 8.64 6.56
CA ARG A 40 9.49 8.78 5.23
C ARG A 40 10.43 7.62 4.87
N ASP A 41 11.24 7.17 5.83
CA ASP A 41 12.15 6.02 5.67
C ASP A 41 11.41 4.72 5.38
N GLU A 42 10.27 4.47 6.02
CA GLU A 42 9.43 3.30 5.75
C GLU A 42 8.87 3.33 4.32
N LEU A 43 8.38 4.49 3.87
CA LEU A 43 7.85 4.67 2.52
C LEU A 43 8.94 4.54 1.45
N MET A 44 10.12 5.11 1.68
CA MET A 44 11.28 4.94 0.78
C MET A 44 11.70 3.47 0.71
N LYS A 45 11.81 2.78 1.84
CA LYS A 45 12.14 1.35 1.87
C LYS A 45 11.11 0.55 1.08
N LEU A 46 9.82 0.82 1.27
CA LEU A 46 8.76 0.16 0.51
C LEU A 46 8.88 0.41 -1.00
N SER A 47 9.09 1.68 -1.40
CA SER A 47 9.31 2.07 -2.79
C SER A 47 10.49 1.32 -3.43
N SER A 48 11.64 1.30 -2.76
CA SER A 48 12.82 0.55 -3.22
C SER A 48 12.58 -0.96 -3.26
N SER A 49 11.73 -1.48 -2.37
CA SER A 49 11.42 -2.91 -2.32
C SER A 49 10.62 -3.40 -3.53
N PHE A 50 9.93 -2.52 -4.26
CA PHE A 50 9.32 -2.90 -5.54
C PHE A 50 10.37 -3.24 -6.60
N ALA A 51 11.54 -2.57 -6.56
CA ALA A 51 12.65 -2.84 -7.48
C ALA A 51 13.48 -4.06 -7.05
N ASP A 52 13.64 -4.30 -5.73
CA ASP A 52 14.33 -5.48 -5.20
C ASP A 52 13.51 -6.16 -4.09
N GLN A 53 12.83 -7.24 -4.47
CA GLN A 53 11.99 -8.03 -3.57
C GLN A 53 12.76 -9.16 -2.88
N SER A 54 14.01 -9.41 -3.28
CA SER A 54 14.82 -10.53 -2.77
C SER A 54 15.03 -10.41 -1.26
N ASN A 55 15.17 -9.17 -0.78
CA ASN A 55 15.40 -8.88 0.62
C ASN A 55 14.11 -8.85 1.46
N LEU A 56 12.95 -8.59 0.83
CA LEU A 56 11.64 -8.53 1.51
C LEU A 56 11.27 -9.83 2.23
N ALA A 57 11.68 -10.97 1.68
CA ALA A 57 11.45 -12.28 2.30
C ALA A 57 12.11 -12.39 3.69
N MET A 58 13.23 -11.72 3.92
CA MET A 58 13.93 -11.70 5.22
C MET A 58 13.56 -10.48 6.07
N THR A 59 13.54 -9.29 5.48
CA THR A 59 13.34 -8.04 6.21
C THR A 59 11.87 -7.76 6.51
N GLY A 60 10.95 -8.19 5.64
CA GLY A 60 9.56 -7.79 5.65
C GLY A 60 9.37 -6.31 5.26
N VAL A 61 8.14 -5.83 5.41
CA VAL A 61 7.79 -4.42 5.17
C VAL A 61 7.38 -3.81 6.51
N VAL A 62 7.90 -2.64 6.84
CA VAL A 62 7.48 -1.89 8.04
C VAL A 62 6.78 -0.63 7.59
N ILE A 63 5.54 -0.42 8.03
CA ILE A 63 4.73 0.77 7.72
C ILE A 63 3.97 1.17 8.98
N GLY A 64 4.12 2.43 9.41
CA GLY A 64 3.42 2.95 10.58
C GLY A 64 3.85 2.27 11.88
N GLY A 65 5.12 1.87 11.97
CA GLY A 65 5.66 1.12 13.12
C GLY A 65 5.24 -0.35 13.16
N GLU A 66 4.44 -0.83 12.20
CA GLU A 66 3.99 -2.22 12.13
C GLU A 66 4.77 -3.00 11.08
N LYS A 67 5.40 -4.11 11.50
CA LYS A 67 6.08 -5.04 10.59
C LYS A 67 5.11 -6.07 10.01
N PHE A 68 5.05 -6.12 8.68
CA PHE A 68 4.35 -7.09 7.87
C PHE A 68 5.34 -8.06 7.21
N PHE A 69 4.98 -9.33 7.19
CA PHE A 69 5.74 -10.37 6.51
C PHE A 69 5.36 -10.43 5.04
N TYR A 70 6.38 -10.39 4.18
CA TYR A 70 6.20 -10.60 2.75
C TYR A 70 5.63 -11.99 2.48
N LEU A 71 4.58 -12.05 1.66
CA LEU A 71 3.96 -13.29 1.19
C LEU A 71 4.32 -13.54 -0.27
N SER A 72 4.09 -12.53 -1.12
CA SER A 72 4.23 -12.62 -2.56
C SER A 72 4.26 -11.22 -3.14
N GLY A 73 4.80 -11.08 -4.35
CA GLY A 73 4.97 -9.80 -5.00
C GLY A 73 5.32 -10.00 -6.47
N THR A 74 5.09 -8.95 -7.22
CA THR A 74 5.52 -8.76 -8.61
C THR A 74 6.08 -7.35 -8.73
N ASP A 75 6.70 -6.99 -9.85
CA ASP A 75 7.26 -5.65 -10.09
C ASP A 75 6.33 -4.48 -9.70
N LYS A 76 5.01 -4.68 -9.80
CA LYS A 76 3.99 -3.67 -9.52
C LYS A 76 3.26 -3.83 -8.19
N VAL A 77 3.19 -5.03 -7.63
CA VAL A 77 2.40 -5.30 -6.41
C VAL A 77 3.20 -6.05 -5.37
N ILE A 78 2.99 -5.70 -4.10
CA ILE A 78 3.57 -6.39 -2.95
C ILE A 78 2.44 -6.79 -2.00
N ARG A 79 2.44 -8.06 -1.62
CA ARG A 79 1.45 -8.67 -0.73
C ARG A 79 2.14 -9.10 0.54
N CYS A 80 1.64 -8.65 1.68
CA CYS A 80 2.18 -8.98 2.99
C CYS A 80 1.06 -9.38 3.96
N LYS A 81 1.44 -10.03 5.07
CA LYS A 81 0.55 -10.34 6.20
C LYS A 81 1.19 -10.06 7.54
N LYS A 82 0.36 -9.82 8.55
CA LYS A 82 0.74 -9.67 9.95
C LYS A 82 -0.35 -10.31 10.81
N GLY A 83 -0.18 -11.58 11.18
CA GLY A 83 -1.19 -12.29 11.97
C GLY A 83 -2.56 -12.29 11.26
N LYS A 84 -3.54 -11.61 11.87
CA LYS A 84 -4.91 -11.43 11.33
C LYS A 84 -5.05 -10.23 10.38
N ALA A 85 -4.02 -9.40 10.25
CA ALA A 85 -3.98 -8.29 9.31
C ALA A 85 -3.27 -8.69 8.01
N GLY A 86 -3.68 -8.11 6.90
CA GLY A 86 -3.04 -8.20 5.60
C GLY A 86 -2.68 -6.82 5.08
N MET A 87 -1.65 -6.73 4.25
CA MET A 87 -1.26 -5.51 3.57
C MET A 87 -1.10 -5.79 2.08
N HIS A 88 -1.71 -4.97 1.25
CA HIS A 88 -1.59 -4.99 -0.19
C HIS A 88 -1.07 -3.63 -0.65
N SER A 89 0.02 -3.63 -1.40
CA SER A 89 0.63 -2.42 -1.92
C SER A 89 0.78 -2.51 -3.43
N MET A 90 0.53 -1.41 -4.13
CA MET A 90 0.73 -1.30 -5.57
C MET A 90 1.55 -0.06 -5.91
N LYS A 91 2.46 -0.20 -6.86
CA LYS A 91 3.26 0.88 -7.43
C LYS A 91 2.65 1.36 -8.76
N THR A 92 2.51 2.69 -8.89
CA THR A 92 2.15 3.40 -10.13
C THR A 92 3.40 4.08 -10.73
N LEU A 93 3.24 4.97 -11.73
CA LEU A 93 4.39 5.60 -12.38
C LEU A 93 5.14 6.56 -11.46
N GLN A 94 4.44 7.23 -10.54
CA GLN A 94 4.97 8.24 -9.64
C GLN A 94 4.60 8.00 -8.16
N ALA A 95 3.57 7.19 -7.90
CA ALA A 95 3.06 6.90 -6.57
C ALA A 95 3.16 5.42 -6.17
N VAL A 96 2.98 5.18 -4.88
CA VAL A 96 2.81 3.89 -4.24
C VAL A 96 1.57 3.98 -3.38
N LEU A 97 0.65 3.05 -3.59
CA LEU A 97 -0.54 2.83 -2.80
C LEU A 97 -0.28 1.70 -1.81
N VAL A 98 -0.72 1.89 -0.57
CA VAL A 98 -0.67 0.88 0.48
C VAL A 98 -2.04 0.79 1.12
N ALA A 99 -2.57 -0.43 1.19
CA ALA A 99 -3.82 -0.74 1.86
C ALA A 99 -3.58 -1.85 2.88
N VAL A 100 -3.98 -1.62 4.12
CA VAL A 100 -3.96 -2.59 5.21
C VAL A 100 -5.41 -2.94 5.53
N PHE A 101 -5.67 -4.23 5.68
CA PHE A 101 -6.98 -4.79 5.99
C PHE A 101 -6.83 -5.84 7.09
N GLU A 102 -7.94 -6.22 7.71
CA GLU A 102 -7.96 -7.19 8.81
C GLU A 102 -9.08 -8.22 8.59
N GLU A 103 -8.95 -9.40 9.21
CA GLU A 103 -10.01 -10.42 9.19
C GLU A 103 -11.37 -9.82 9.61
N PRO A 104 -12.49 -10.17 8.94
CA PRO A 104 -12.66 -11.29 8.01
C PRO A 104 -12.35 -10.97 6.53
N ILE A 105 -11.77 -9.81 6.22
CA ILE A 105 -11.57 -9.37 4.84
C ILE A 105 -10.46 -10.16 4.18
N GLN A 106 -10.69 -10.57 2.93
CA GLN A 106 -9.73 -11.38 2.18
C GLN A 106 -8.87 -10.52 1.25
N HIS A 107 -7.61 -10.93 1.10
CA HIS A 107 -6.62 -10.26 0.25
C HIS A 107 -7.10 -9.97 -1.19
N PRO A 108 -7.81 -10.88 -1.90
CA PRO A 108 -8.25 -10.62 -3.27
C PRO A 108 -9.25 -9.46 -3.40
N GLN A 109 -10.09 -9.24 -2.36
CA GLN A 109 -11.06 -8.15 -2.36
C GLN A 109 -10.36 -6.79 -2.31
N VAL A 110 -9.37 -6.69 -1.43
CA VAL A 110 -8.55 -5.47 -1.27
C VAL A 110 -7.66 -5.25 -2.47
N ALA A 111 -7.04 -6.32 -2.99
CA ALA A 111 -6.24 -6.28 -4.21
C ALA A 111 -7.03 -5.69 -5.37
N SER A 112 -8.27 -6.13 -5.60
CA SER A 112 -9.09 -5.63 -6.71
C SER A 112 -9.31 -4.11 -6.66
N ILE A 113 -9.50 -3.54 -5.45
CA ILE A 113 -9.73 -2.10 -5.29
C ILE A 113 -8.44 -1.30 -5.44
N VAL A 114 -7.37 -1.76 -4.80
CA VAL A 114 -6.06 -1.08 -4.86
C VAL A 114 -5.50 -1.15 -6.27
N GLU A 115 -5.58 -2.31 -6.91
CA GLU A 115 -5.13 -2.51 -8.29
C GLU A 115 -5.95 -1.66 -9.26
N SER A 116 -7.29 -1.61 -9.12
CA SER A 116 -8.14 -0.76 -9.95
C SER A 116 -7.84 0.74 -9.79
N LEU A 117 -7.57 1.22 -8.56
CA LEU A 117 -7.20 2.61 -8.33
C LEU A 117 -5.79 2.90 -8.88
N GLY A 118 -4.85 1.98 -8.72
CA GLY A 118 -3.50 2.15 -9.25
C GLY A 118 -3.49 2.17 -10.78
N ASP A 119 -4.23 1.30 -11.45
CA ASP A 119 -4.38 1.32 -12.91
C ASP A 119 -5.02 2.63 -13.40
N TYR A 120 -6.01 3.15 -12.66
CA TYR A 120 -6.60 4.46 -12.94
C TYR A 120 -5.55 5.59 -12.84
N LEU A 121 -4.72 5.59 -11.80
CA LEU A 121 -3.64 6.56 -11.64
C LEU A 121 -2.58 6.45 -12.75
N ILE A 122 -2.22 5.23 -13.14
CA ILE A 122 -1.32 4.98 -14.28
C ILE A 122 -1.92 5.53 -15.57
N SER A 123 -3.23 5.35 -15.79
CA SER A 123 -3.92 5.91 -16.95
C SER A 123 -3.92 7.45 -16.95
N LEU A 124 -3.81 8.07 -15.78
CA LEU A 124 -3.64 9.52 -15.62
C LEU A 124 -2.16 9.96 -15.69
N SER A 125 -1.24 9.04 -15.99
CA SER A 125 0.22 9.25 -16.01
C SER A 125 0.85 9.57 -14.64
N TYR A 126 0.22 9.08 -13.56
CA TYR A 126 0.71 9.12 -12.17
C TYR A 126 1.22 7.78 -11.67
#